data_AF-A0A4Z0N012-F1
#
_entry.id   AF-A0A4Z0N012-F1
#
_cell.length_a   1.000
_cell.length_b   1.000
_cell.length_c   1.000
_cell.angle_alpha   90.00
_cell.angle_beta   90.00
_cell.angle_gamma   90.00
#
_symmetry.space_group_name_H-M   'P 1'
#
loop_
_entity.id
_entity.type
_entity.pdbx_description
1 polymer ?
#
loop_
_entity_poly.entity_id
_entity_poly.type
_entity_poly.pdbx_seq_one_letter_code
_entity_poly.pdbx_strand_id
1 'polypeptide(L)'
;MTSAPSARRLAEQATQTLEPIYELLGRVAEEVLASRPARAALTEAHFSGLQRLLADLVGRDPGIGGMGFVAAPFVVDGLERYMAWWQRQNERVARLRLNFDPTSIDVYDYLQMDWYQLAQRGQARVAYGPYVDYSGSDMYTITATIPVIADGTFLGVAGADLVVGRVERRLIDVLRQTSEDAVVVNAERRVIAANTPRWIVGSRLAAMPAAGPAADPGAFREVAEMPLGTGWVLAIAWPTRD
;
A
#
# COMPACT_ATOMS: atom_id res chain seq x y z
N MET A 1 -25.65 0.19 -28.04
CA MET A 1 -25.66 -0.32 -26.66
C MET A 1 -24.26 -0.80 -26.34
N THR A 2 -23.45 0.02 -25.66
CA THR A 2 -22.16 -0.44 -25.12
C THR A 2 -22.47 -1.44 -24.00
N SER A 3 -21.95 -2.66 -24.10
CA SER A 3 -22.06 -3.67 -23.03
C SER A 3 -21.48 -3.10 -21.74
N ALA A 4 -22.11 -3.38 -20.59
CA ALA A 4 -21.56 -3.02 -19.28
C ALA A 4 -20.10 -3.53 -19.15
N PRO A 5 -19.19 -2.75 -18.55
CA PRO A 5 -17.81 -3.19 -18.40
C PRO A 5 -17.74 -4.41 -17.47
N SER A 6 -16.97 -5.42 -17.87
CA SER A 6 -16.74 -6.63 -17.06
C SER A 6 -15.88 -6.33 -15.83
N ALA A 7 -15.92 -7.20 -14.83
CA ALA A 7 -15.09 -7.07 -13.62
C ALA A 7 -13.60 -7.02 -13.99
N ARG A 8 -13.17 -7.80 -14.99
CA ARG A 8 -11.80 -7.78 -15.49
C ARG A 8 -11.37 -6.42 -16.01
N ARG A 9 -12.20 -5.78 -16.85
CA ARG A 9 -11.89 -4.45 -17.41
C ARG A 9 -11.81 -3.39 -16.32
N LEU A 10 -12.74 -3.42 -15.36
CA LEU A 10 -12.70 -2.51 -14.21
C LEU A 10 -11.47 -2.77 -13.33
N ALA A 11 -11.07 -4.04 -13.13
CA ALA A 11 -9.89 -4.40 -12.35
C ALA A 11 -8.60 -3.88 -13.00
N GLU A 12 -8.47 -4.03 -14.32
CA GLU A 12 -7.35 -3.49 -15.11
C GLU A 12 -7.27 -1.95 -15.00
N GLN A 13 -8.40 -1.25 -15.12
CA GLN A 13 -8.46 0.21 -14.96
C GLN A 13 -8.15 0.65 -13.52
N ALA A 14 -8.71 -0.05 -12.52
CA ALA A 14 -8.44 0.21 -11.11
C ALA A 14 -6.94 0.06 -10.80
N THR A 15 -6.29 -0.99 -11.33
CA THR A 15 -4.83 -1.16 -11.25
C THR A 15 -4.10 0.03 -11.83
N GLN A 16 -4.48 0.51 -13.02
CA GLN A 16 -3.82 1.67 -13.65
C GLN A 16 -3.87 2.93 -12.78
N THR A 17 -4.91 3.12 -11.96
CA THR A 17 -4.97 4.27 -11.03
C THR A 17 -4.01 4.18 -9.85
N LEU A 18 -3.51 2.98 -9.53
CA LEU A 18 -2.63 2.69 -8.41
C LEU A 18 -1.19 2.42 -8.84
N GLU A 19 -0.95 2.04 -10.09
CA GLU A 19 0.38 1.78 -10.66
C GLU A 19 1.40 2.91 -10.39
N PRO A 20 1.05 4.21 -10.54
CA PRO A 20 1.99 5.30 -10.29
C PRO A 20 2.56 5.30 -8.86
N ILE A 21 1.84 4.76 -7.87
CA ILE A 21 2.34 4.65 -6.50
C ILE A 21 3.53 3.69 -6.46
N TYR A 22 3.43 2.54 -7.13
CA TYR A 22 4.49 1.54 -7.16
C TYR A 22 5.68 1.96 -8.01
N GLU A 23 5.46 2.76 -9.05
CA GLU A 23 6.53 3.42 -9.79
C GLU A 23 7.34 4.37 -8.90
N LEU A 24 6.66 5.14 -8.03
CA LEU A 24 7.34 5.99 -7.04
C LEU A 24 8.13 5.16 -6.02
N LEU A 25 7.57 4.06 -5.53
CA LEU A 25 8.30 3.14 -4.65
C LEU A 25 9.55 2.56 -5.35
N GLY A 26 9.44 2.23 -6.65
CA GLY A 26 10.57 1.79 -7.47
C GLY A 26 11.70 2.82 -7.49
N ARG A 27 11.37 4.11 -7.72
CA ARG A 27 12.35 5.21 -7.67
C ARG A 27 13.02 5.35 -6.31
N VAL A 28 12.27 5.17 -5.22
CA VAL A 28 12.82 5.18 -3.86
C VAL A 28 13.80 4.01 -3.67
N ALA A 29 13.42 2.80 -4.12
CA ALA A 29 14.30 1.63 -4.05
C ALA A 29 15.58 1.82 -4.87
N GLU A 30 15.49 2.35 -6.09
CA GLU A 30 16.63 2.66 -6.95
C GLU A 30 17.59 3.66 -6.29
N GLU A 31 17.06 4.72 -5.67
CA GLU A 31 17.88 5.71 -4.95
C GLU A 31 18.57 5.11 -3.71
N VAL A 32 17.90 4.21 -2.98
CA VAL A 32 18.52 3.45 -1.87
C VAL A 32 19.69 2.60 -2.39
N LEU A 33 19.49 1.90 -3.51
CA LEU A 33 20.54 1.09 -4.13
C LEU A 33 21.72 1.95 -4.61
N ALA A 34 21.44 3.11 -5.20
CA ALA A 34 22.46 4.06 -5.66
C ALA A 34 23.23 4.72 -4.51
N SER A 35 22.62 4.83 -3.33
CA SER A 35 23.27 5.39 -2.12
C SER A 35 24.32 4.45 -1.53
N ARG A 36 24.40 3.18 -1.97
CA ARG A 36 25.33 2.19 -1.40
C ARG A 36 26.78 2.50 -1.81
N PRO A 37 27.70 2.68 -0.85
CA PRO A 37 29.12 2.80 -1.17
C PRO A 37 29.70 1.45 -1.62
N ALA A 38 30.65 1.47 -2.56
CA ALA A 38 31.25 0.25 -3.11
C ALA A 38 32.25 -0.45 -2.15
N ARG A 39 32.85 0.29 -1.20
CA ARG A 39 33.96 -0.18 -0.35
C ARG A 39 33.86 0.26 1.11
N ALA A 40 32.69 0.70 1.56
CA ALA A 40 32.46 1.15 2.93
C ALA A 40 31.13 0.58 3.45
N ALA A 41 30.91 0.66 4.77
CA ALA A 41 29.60 0.37 5.34
C ALA A 41 28.60 1.47 4.95
N LEU A 42 27.34 1.09 4.74
CA LEU A 42 26.26 2.03 4.43
C LEU A 42 25.86 2.77 5.72
N THR A 43 26.19 4.05 5.80
CA THR A 43 25.76 4.93 6.91
C THR A 43 24.64 5.88 6.49
N GLU A 44 23.96 6.48 7.46
CA GLU A 44 22.92 7.48 7.22
C GLU A 44 23.39 8.67 6.34
N ALA A 45 24.67 9.02 6.40
CA ALA A 45 25.24 10.12 5.64
C ALA A 45 25.11 9.93 4.11
N HIS A 46 25.04 8.67 3.64
CA HIS A 46 24.89 8.38 2.21
C HIS A 46 23.49 8.71 1.68
N PHE A 47 22.47 8.81 2.54
CA PHE A 47 21.09 9.00 2.12
C PHE A 47 20.71 10.45 1.81
N SER A 48 21.65 11.40 1.67
CA SER A 48 21.30 12.80 1.42
C SER A 48 20.47 13.00 0.13
N GLY A 49 20.72 12.19 -0.91
CA GLY A 49 19.93 12.16 -2.15
C GLY A 49 18.51 11.63 -1.90
N LEU A 50 18.41 10.46 -1.27
CA LEU A 50 17.16 9.87 -0.81
C LEU A 50 16.30 10.83 0.01
N GLN A 51 16.88 11.54 0.98
CA GLN A 51 16.14 12.48 1.84
C GLN A 51 15.51 13.63 1.03
N ARG A 52 16.22 14.17 0.03
CA ARG A 52 15.69 15.20 -0.87
C ARG A 52 14.60 14.65 -1.76
N LEU A 53 14.79 13.45 -2.31
CA LEU A 53 13.78 12.77 -3.13
C LEU A 53 12.49 12.56 -2.34
N LEU A 54 12.57 12.00 -1.13
CA LEU A 54 11.40 11.73 -0.30
C LEU A 54 10.64 13.01 0.07
N ALA A 55 11.35 14.08 0.44
CA ALA A 55 10.72 15.36 0.74
C ALA A 55 9.95 15.94 -0.46
N ASP A 56 10.52 15.84 -1.66
CA ASP A 56 9.88 16.29 -2.90
C ASP A 56 8.65 15.44 -3.26
N LEU A 57 8.77 14.11 -3.22
CA LEU A 57 7.67 13.20 -3.55
C LEU A 57 6.47 13.37 -2.63
N VAL A 58 6.70 13.38 -1.31
CA VAL A 58 5.63 13.58 -0.31
C VAL A 58 5.02 14.98 -0.44
N GLY A 59 5.82 15.99 -0.79
CA GLY A 59 5.35 17.37 -0.98
C GLY A 59 4.38 17.52 -2.15
N ARG A 60 4.61 16.80 -3.25
CA ARG A 60 3.85 16.94 -4.51
C ARG A 60 2.51 16.23 -4.53
N ASP A 61 2.39 15.04 -3.94
CA ASP A 61 1.14 14.26 -3.98
C ASP A 61 0.41 14.26 -2.63
N PRO A 62 -0.76 14.92 -2.50
CA PRO A 62 -1.56 14.89 -1.28
C PRO A 62 -2.21 13.51 -1.01
N GLY A 63 -2.10 12.55 -1.92
CA GLY A 63 -2.46 11.15 -1.71
C GLY A 63 -1.44 10.34 -0.91
N ILE A 64 -0.21 10.86 -0.78
CA ILE A 64 0.87 10.25 -0.01
C ILE A 64 0.95 10.96 1.34
N GLY A 65 0.58 10.24 2.40
CA GLY A 65 0.70 10.71 3.78
C GLY A 65 2.14 10.69 4.28
N GLY A 66 2.88 9.65 3.90
CA GLY A 66 4.30 9.50 4.15
C GLY A 66 4.94 8.51 3.20
N MET A 67 6.26 8.58 3.05
CA MET A 67 7.03 7.71 2.17
C MET A 67 8.46 7.61 2.67
N GLY A 68 9.09 6.45 2.45
CA GLY A 68 10.45 6.26 2.92
C GLY A 68 11.06 4.91 2.62
N PHE A 69 12.23 4.74 3.23
CA PHE A 69 12.95 3.48 3.30
C PHE A 69 12.99 3.00 4.75
N VAL A 70 12.63 1.73 4.96
CA VAL A 70 12.71 1.04 6.24
C VAL A 70 13.70 -0.11 6.09
N ALA A 71 14.84 -0.02 6.77
CA ALA A 71 15.96 -0.93 6.55
C ALA A 71 15.72 -2.32 7.17
N ALA A 72 16.38 -3.34 6.63
CA ALA A 72 16.60 -4.58 7.35
C ALA A 72 17.62 -4.39 8.48
N PRO A 73 17.58 -5.23 9.53
CA PRO A 73 18.43 -5.02 10.68
C PRO A 73 19.91 -4.95 10.32
N PHE A 74 20.59 -3.95 10.87
CA PHE A 74 22.02 -3.70 10.67
C PHE A 74 22.47 -3.45 9.22
N VAL A 75 21.55 -3.20 8.29
CA VAL A 75 21.88 -2.74 6.93
C VAL A 75 22.49 -1.35 6.95
N VAL A 76 22.02 -0.49 7.85
CA VAL A 76 22.66 0.79 8.14
C VAL A 76 23.61 0.59 9.32
N ASP A 77 24.87 0.94 9.10
CA ASP A 77 25.98 0.63 10.00
C ASP A 77 25.71 1.09 11.43
N GLY A 78 25.91 0.18 12.39
CA GLY A 78 25.68 0.43 13.82
C GLY A 78 24.21 0.56 14.25
N LEU A 79 23.24 0.39 13.35
CA LEU A 79 21.81 0.57 13.67
C LEU A 79 21.02 -0.73 13.46
N GLU A 80 20.55 -1.33 14.56
CA GLU A 80 19.64 -2.48 14.50
C GLU A 80 18.34 -2.14 13.76
N ARG A 81 17.81 -0.93 13.96
CA ARG A 81 16.64 -0.43 13.27
C ARG A 81 16.94 0.94 12.68
N TYR A 82 16.68 1.09 11.39
CA TYR A 82 16.78 2.38 10.71
C TYR A 82 15.55 2.66 9.85
N MET A 83 15.09 3.91 9.93
CA MET A 83 14.02 4.41 9.07
C MET A 83 14.33 5.82 8.56
N ALA A 84 14.27 5.97 7.24
CA ALA A 84 14.27 7.25 6.53
C ALA A 84 12.87 7.49 5.98
N TRP A 85 11.98 8.07 6.80
CA TRP A 85 10.58 8.30 6.46
C TRP A 85 10.24 9.78 6.52
N TRP A 86 9.69 10.32 5.44
CA TRP A 86 9.17 11.68 5.39
C TRP A 86 7.66 11.62 5.35
N GLN A 87 7.02 12.49 6.10
CA GLN A 87 5.57 12.56 6.15
C GLN A 87 5.09 14.00 6.15
N ARG A 88 3.85 14.17 5.71
CA ARG A 88 3.16 15.44 5.81
C ARG A 88 2.72 15.65 7.27
N GLN A 89 3.16 16.76 7.85
CA GLN A 89 2.68 17.27 9.13
C GLN A 89 2.11 18.67 8.89
N ASN A 90 0.78 18.76 8.86
CA ASN A 90 0.06 19.97 8.42
C ASN A 90 0.52 20.40 7.01
N GLU A 91 0.95 21.64 6.84
CA GLU A 91 1.45 22.21 5.58
C GLU A 91 2.93 21.94 5.31
N ARG A 92 3.62 21.16 6.15
CA ARG A 92 5.05 20.91 6.03
C ARG A 92 5.34 19.43 5.80
N VAL A 93 6.43 19.17 5.10
CA VAL A 93 6.97 17.83 4.93
C VAL A 93 8.21 17.72 5.80
N ALA A 94 8.23 16.74 6.70
CA ALA A 94 9.30 16.56 7.66
C ALA A 94 9.61 15.08 7.87
N ARG A 95 10.82 14.80 8.36
CA ARG A 95 11.20 13.43 8.73
C ARG A 95 10.41 12.99 9.96
N LEU A 96 9.80 11.82 9.89
CA LEU A 96 9.21 11.15 11.04
C LEU A 96 10.33 10.59 11.95
N ARG A 97 10.20 10.85 13.24
CA ARG A 97 11.13 10.36 14.28
C ARG A 97 10.33 9.47 15.22
N LEU A 98 10.71 8.20 15.30
CA LEU A 98 10.05 7.18 16.13
C LEU A 98 11.04 6.62 17.14
N ASN A 99 10.51 6.03 18.21
CA ASN A 99 11.31 5.29 19.17
C ASN A 99 11.50 3.84 18.68
N PHE A 100 12.75 3.40 18.56
CA PHE A 100 13.10 2.03 18.16
C PHE A 100 13.73 1.21 19.29
N ASP A 101 13.78 1.75 20.52
CA ASP A 101 14.28 1.03 21.68
C ASP A 101 13.35 -0.15 22.02
N PRO A 102 13.80 -1.41 21.87
CA PRO A 102 12.95 -2.59 22.11
C PRO A 102 12.56 -2.77 23.58
N THR A 103 13.20 -2.05 24.51
CA THR A 103 12.87 -2.06 25.93
C THR A 103 11.80 -1.04 26.31
N SER A 104 11.46 -0.12 25.40
CA SER A 104 10.48 0.92 25.65
C SER A 104 9.05 0.45 25.40
N ILE A 105 8.11 1.00 26.16
CA ILE A 105 6.67 0.72 26.02
C ILE A 105 6.06 1.35 24.76
N ASP A 106 6.69 2.40 24.22
CA ASP A 106 6.27 3.13 23.01
C ASP A 106 7.11 2.76 21.78
N VAL A 107 7.74 1.58 21.80
CA VAL A 107 8.55 1.09 20.68
C VAL A 107 7.72 0.97 19.40
N TYR A 108 8.28 1.48 18.31
CA TYR A 108 7.79 1.23 16.96
C TYR A 108 8.55 0.05 16.34
N ASP A 109 8.07 -1.17 16.60
CA ASP A 109 8.71 -2.38 16.09
C ASP A 109 8.19 -2.79 14.71
N TYR A 110 8.65 -2.08 13.67
CA TYR A 110 8.23 -2.34 12.28
C TYR A 110 8.56 -3.77 11.79
N LEU A 111 9.51 -4.47 12.42
CA LEU A 111 9.85 -5.84 12.06
C LEU A 111 8.70 -6.82 12.33
N GLN A 112 7.75 -6.45 13.20
CA GLN A 112 6.54 -7.24 13.48
C GLN A 112 5.36 -6.85 12.61
N MET A 113 5.48 -5.80 11.79
CA MET A 113 4.36 -5.31 10.99
C MET A 113 4.19 -6.10 9.70
N ASP A 114 2.94 -6.43 9.37
CA ASP A 114 2.63 -7.25 8.19
C ASP A 114 3.15 -6.63 6.89
N TRP A 115 3.00 -5.32 6.69
CA TRP A 115 3.51 -4.63 5.51
C TRP A 115 5.03 -4.79 5.30
N TYR A 116 5.79 -5.03 6.37
CA TYR A 116 7.22 -5.30 6.32
C TYR A 116 7.49 -6.79 6.09
N GLN A 117 6.90 -7.66 6.93
CA GLN A 117 7.12 -9.11 6.88
C GLN A 117 6.65 -9.74 5.58
N LEU A 118 5.58 -9.21 4.99
CA LEU A 118 5.07 -9.64 3.70
C LEU A 118 6.08 -9.42 2.56
N ALA A 119 6.68 -8.23 2.49
CA ALA A 119 7.73 -7.92 1.53
C ALA A 119 9.02 -8.71 1.83
N GLN A 120 9.40 -8.85 3.11
CA GLN A 120 10.54 -9.67 3.54
C GLN A 120 10.38 -11.15 3.15
N ARG A 121 9.15 -11.68 3.18
CA ARG A 121 8.82 -13.05 2.76
C ARG A 121 8.76 -13.23 1.24
N GLY A 122 9.06 -12.19 0.46
CA GLY A 122 9.22 -12.27 -0.99
C GLY A 122 8.03 -11.75 -1.80
N GLN A 123 7.05 -11.09 -1.17
CA GLN A 123 6.02 -10.39 -1.96
C GLN A 123 6.63 -9.18 -2.66
N ALA A 124 6.48 -9.12 -3.98
CA ALA A 124 7.05 -8.05 -4.80
C ALA A 124 6.35 -6.70 -4.58
N ARG A 125 5.06 -6.73 -4.27
CA ARG A 125 4.22 -5.57 -3.99
C ARG A 125 3.25 -5.91 -2.87
N VAL A 126 3.16 -5.04 -1.88
CA VAL A 126 2.26 -5.18 -0.74
C VAL A 126 1.40 -3.93 -0.67
N ALA A 127 0.11 -4.10 -0.36
CA ALA A 127 -0.79 -3.03 0.07
C ALA A 127 -1.58 -3.52 1.28
N TYR A 128 -1.09 -3.20 2.48
CA TYR A 128 -1.66 -3.65 3.75
C TYR A 128 -2.59 -2.59 4.34
N GLY A 129 -3.67 -3.02 4.98
CA GLY A 129 -4.72 -2.13 5.49
C GLY A 129 -5.96 -2.09 4.60
N PRO A 130 -6.94 -1.23 4.94
CA PRO A 130 -6.74 -0.02 5.72
C PRO A 130 -6.69 -0.26 7.23
N TYR A 131 -5.84 0.50 7.93
CA TYR A 131 -5.72 0.50 9.40
C TYR A 131 -5.38 1.91 9.91
N VAL A 132 -5.53 2.15 11.22
CA VAL A 132 -5.08 3.41 11.84
C VAL A 132 -3.67 3.21 12.36
N ASP A 133 -2.73 4.01 11.87
CA ASP A 133 -1.31 3.95 12.25
C ASP A 133 -1.03 4.80 13.50
N TYR A 134 -1.54 4.34 14.65
CA TYR A 134 -1.49 5.08 15.93
C TYR A 134 -0.07 5.43 16.41
N SER A 135 0.93 4.65 16.01
CA SER A 135 2.31 4.81 16.49
C SER A 135 3.22 5.52 15.49
N GLY A 136 2.78 5.73 14.25
CA GLY A 136 3.52 6.46 13.22
C GLY A 136 2.86 7.81 12.91
N SER A 137 1.82 7.76 12.08
CA SER A 137 1.21 8.93 11.45
C SER A 137 -0.14 9.36 12.05
N ASP A 138 -0.75 8.55 12.91
CA ASP A 138 -2.12 8.70 13.45
C ASP A 138 -3.20 8.83 12.34
N MET A 139 -2.88 8.31 11.14
CA MET A 139 -3.74 8.36 9.97
C MET A 139 -4.40 7.02 9.70
N TYR A 140 -5.62 7.06 9.16
CA TYR A 140 -6.24 5.91 8.51
C TYR A 140 -5.58 5.70 7.14
N THR A 141 -4.74 4.67 7.02
CA THR A 141 -3.80 4.47 5.93
C THR A 141 -3.90 3.08 5.30
N ILE A 142 -3.45 2.98 4.05
CA ILE A 142 -2.99 1.74 3.43
C ILE A 142 -1.48 1.89 3.23
N THR A 143 -0.69 0.99 3.82
CA THR A 143 0.76 1.03 3.67
C THR A 143 1.17 0.13 2.51
N ALA A 144 1.66 0.76 1.45
CA ALA A 144 2.16 0.09 0.26
C ALA A 144 3.68 -0.08 0.37
N THR A 145 4.20 -1.28 0.10
CA THR A 145 5.64 -1.54 0.13
C THR A 145 6.12 -2.41 -1.03
N ILE A 146 7.38 -2.23 -1.38
CA ILE A 146 8.15 -3.15 -2.23
C ILE A 146 9.48 -3.49 -1.54
N PRO A 147 10.03 -4.70 -1.75
CA PRO A 147 11.33 -5.06 -1.20
C PRO A 147 12.45 -4.33 -1.94
N VAL A 148 13.45 -3.85 -1.19
CA VAL A 148 14.72 -3.36 -1.74
C VAL A 148 15.72 -4.50 -1.64
N ILE A 149 16.16 -5.02 -2.78
CA ILE A 149 17.05 -6.18 -2.86
C ILE A 149 18.32 -5.81 -3.61
N ALA A 150 19.46 -6.18 -3.07
CA ALA A 150 20.77 -6.04 -3.69
C ALA A 150 21.47 -7.39 -3.72
N ASP A 151 21.87 -7.84 -4.91
CA ASP A 151 22.66 -9.07 -5.06
C ASP A 151 21.99 -10.29 -4.37
N GLY A 152 20.64 -10.36 -4.43
CA GLY A 152 19.83 -11.38 -3.76
C GLY A 152 19.61 -11.17 -2.25
N THR A 153 20.18 -10.12 -1.66
CA THR A 153 20.05 -9.79 -0.23
C THR A 153 18.95 -8.76 -0.01
N PHE A 154 18.03 -9.05 0.90
CA PHE A 154 17.00 -8.11 1.32
C PHE A 154 17.60 -7.00 2.20
N LEU A 155 17.52 -5.76 1.72
CA LEU A 155 18.04 -4.58 2.42
C LEU A 155 16.97 -3.85 3.25
N GLY A 156 15.69 -4.19 3.08
CA GLY A 156 14.56 -3.50 3.69
C GLY A 156 13.45 -3.28 2.67
N VAL A 157 12.56 -2.31 2.94
CA VAL A 157 11.44 -1.95 2.07
C VAL A 157 11.46 -0.47 1.71
N ALA A 158 11.09 -0.18 0.47
CA ALA A 158 10.60 1.15 0.09
C ALA A 158 9.09 1.14 0.31
N GLY A 159 8.58 2.14 1.02
CA GLY A 159 7.18 2.17 1.45
C GLY A 159 6.53 3.53 1.35
N ALA A 160 5.20 3.55 1.28
CA ALA A 160 4.39 4.74 1.36
C ALA A 160 3.08 4.47 2.12
N ASP A 161 2.70 5.44 2.95
CA ASP A 161 1.39 5.51 3.57
C ASP A 161 0.45 6.28 2.64
N LEU A 162 -0.61 5.60 2.21
CA LEU A 162 -1.61 6.13 1.30
C LEU A 162 -2.83 6.59 2.08
N VAL A 163 -3.27 7.82 1.82
CA VAL A 163 -4.50 8.36 2.41
C VAL A 163 -5.69 7.56 1.87
N VAL A 164 -6.39 6.82 2.74
CA VAL A 164 -7.44 5.88 2.32
C VAL A 164 -8.52 6.56 1.47
N GLY A 165 -8.99 7.74 1.88
CA GLY A 165 -10.02 8.47 1.12
C GLY A 165 -9.58 8.91 -0.29
N ARG A 166 -8.27 8.98 -0.57
CA ARG A 166 -7.75 9.25 -1.92
C ARG A 166 -7.70 7.99 -2.76
N VAL A 167 -7.28 6.86 -2.17
CA VAL A 167 -7.32 5.54 -2.81
C VAL A 167 -8.76 5.17 -3.15
N GLU A 168 -9.67 5.28 -2.17
CA GLU A 168 -11.10 5.02 -2.33
C GLU A 168 -11.68 5.84 -3.49
N ARG A 169 -11.42 7.15 -3.55
CA ARG A 169 -11.93 8.01 -4.62
C ARG A 169 -11.47 7.57 -6.01
N ARG A 170 -10.16 7.28 -6.18
CA ARG A 170 -9.61 6.79 -7.45
C ARG A 170 -10.30 5.51 -7.92
N LEU A 171 -10.57 4.59 -6.98
CA LEU A 171 -11.26 3.34 -7.26
C LEU A 171 -12.76 3.54 -7.55
N ILE A 172 -13.46 4.39 -6.79
CA ILE A 172 -14.87 4.72 -7.03
C ILE A 172 -15.08 5.31 -8.43
N ASP A 173 -14.17 6.17 -8.90
CA ASP A 173 -14.25 6.74 -10.25
C ASP A 173 -14.21 5.66 -11.34
N VAL A 174 -13.52 4.54 -11.09
CA VAL A 174 -13.54 3.35 -11.95
C VAL A 174 -14.85 2.56 -11.77
N LEU A 175 -15.24 2.26 -10.53
CA LEU A 175 -16.43 1.45 -10.24
C LEU A 175 -17.74 2.08 -10.74
N ARG A 176 -17.80 3.41 -10.86
CA ARG A 176 -18.96 4.14 -11.42
C ARG A 176 -19.18 3.94 -12.92
N GLN A 177 -18.26 3.29 -13.62
CA GLN A 177 -18.43 2.96 -15.04
C GLN A 177 -19.43 1.82 -15.27
N THR A 178 -19.81 1.08 -14.23
CA THR A 178 -20.92 0.12 -14.25
C THR A 178 -22.10 0.62 -13.44
N SER A 179 -23.32 0.28 -13.86
CA SER A 179 -24.55 0.50 -13.09
C SER A 179 -24.81 -0.61 -12.07
N GLU A 180 -24.01 -1.68 -12.09
CA GLU A 180 -24.12 -2.79 -11.14
C GLU A 180 -23.32 -2.52 -9.87
N ASP A 181 -23.77 -3.09 -8.76
CA ASP A 181 -23.08 -3.03 -7.49
C ASP A 181 -21.69 -3.70 -7.61
N ALA A 182 -20.64 -2.93 -7.32
CA ALA A 182 -19.26 -3.38 -7.43
C ALA A 182 -18.44 -2.97 -6.19
N VAL A 183 -17.46 -3.81 -5.85
CA VAL A 183 -16.60 -3.66 -4.67
C VAL A 183 -15.16 -4.07 -4.97
N VAL A 184 -14.21 -3.34 -4.41
CA VAL A 184 -12.79 -3.71 -4.35
C VAL A 184 -12.47 -4.20 -2.93
N VAL A 185 -11.84 -5.35 -2.82
CA VAL A 185 -11.54 -6.04 -1.57
C VAL A 185 -10.06 -6.44 -1.54
N ASN A 186 -9.37 -6.16 -0.44
CA ASN A 186 -7.98 -6.58 -0.28
C ASN A 186 -7.84 -8.07 0.08
N ALA A 187 -6.61 -8.57 0.14
CA ALA A 187 -6.30 -9.95 0.51
C ALA A 187 -6.75 -10.35 1.93
N GLU A 188 -7.02 -9.38 2.82
CA GLU A 188 -7.51 -9.62 4.18
C GLU A 188 -9.05 -9.65 4.29
N ARG A 189 -9.77 -9.55 3.16
CA ARG A 189 -11.23 -9.41 3.03
C ARG A 189 -11.77 -8.04 3.43
N ARG A 190 -10.93 -7.01 3.52
CA ARG A 190 -11.36 -5.65 3.83
C ARG A 190 -11.82 -4.94 2.57
N VAL A 191 -12.95 -4.26 2.66
CA VAL A 191 -13.48 -3.41 1.60
C VAL A 191 -12.59 -2.17 1.48
N ILE A 192 -12.09 -1.91 0.28
CA ILE A 192 -11.29 -0.73 -0.05
C ILE A 192 -12.14 0.37 -0.69
N ALA A 193 -13.07 -0.02 -1.56
CA ALA A 193 -14.00 0.88 -2.23
C ALA A 193 -15.24 0.12 -2.68
N ALA A 194 -16.40 0.80 -2.73
CA ALA A 194 -17.62 0.29 -3.32
C ALA A 194 -18.41 1.43 -3.99
N ASN A 195 -19.17 1.14 -5.05
CA ASN A 195 -20.06 2.13 -5.70
C ASN A 195 -21.49 2.15 -5.11
N THR A 196 -21.71 1.43 -4.01
CA THR A 196 -23.02 1.14 -3.41
C THR A 196 -22.92 1.11 -1.89
N PRO A 197 -23.99 1.43 -1.14
CA PRO A 197 -23.97 1.39 0.32
C PRO A 197 -23.96 -0.03 0.90
N ARG A 198 -24.08 -1.09 0.08
CA ARG A 198 -24.07 -2.50 0.54
C ARG A 198 -22.78 -2.89 1.27
N TRP A 199 -21.65 -2.27 0.93
CA TRP A 199 -20.35 -2.55 1.54
C TRP A 199 -19.69 -1.27 2.02
N ILE A 200 -19.28 -1.27 3.29
CA ILE A 200 -18.69 -0.11 3.96
C ILE A 200 -17.17 -0.24 3.88
N VAL A 201 -16.47 0.82 3.47
CA VAL A 201 -14.99 0.85 3.44
C VAL A 201 -14.41 0.53 4.82
N GLY A 202 -13.36 -0.30 4.84
CA GLY A 202 -12.71 -0.79 6.06
C GLY A 202 -13.38 -2.00 6.70
N SER A 203 -14.66 -2.26 6.41
CA SER A 203 -15.36 -3.44 6.90
C SER A 203 -14.76 -4.73 6.32
N ARG A 204 -14.85 -5.82 7.07
CA ARG A 204 -14.33 -7.13 6.68
C ARG A 204 -15.46 -8.03 6.22
N LEU A 205 -15.39 -8.53 4.99
CA LEU A 205 -16.34 -9.50 4.46
C LEU A 205 -16.17 -10.86 5.13
N ALA A 206 -17.25 -11.65 5.22
CA ALA A 206 -17.21 -12.99 5.83
C ALA A 206 -16.30 -13.97 5.08
N ALA A 207 -16.21 -13.83 3.76
CA ALA A 207 -15.34 -14.62 2.88
C ALA A 207 -14.73 -13.72 1.79
N MET A 208 -13.68 -14.19 1.12
CA MET A 208 -13.21 -13.54 -0.11
C MET A 208 -14.30 -13.62 -1.19
N PRO A 209 -14.48 -12.58 -2.02
CA PRO A 209 -15.39 -12.64 -3.15
C PRO A 209 -15.08 -13.83 -4.05
N ALA A 210 -16.11 -14.63 -4.35
CA ALA A 210 -16.05 -15.74 -5.28
C ALA A 210 -17.20 -15.62 -6.29
N ALA A 211 -16.92 -15.91 -7.56
CA ALA A 211 -17.95 -15.95 -8.59
C ALA A 211 -18.81 -17.20 -8.41
N GLY A 212 -20.13 -17.07 -8.54
CA GLY A 212 -21.06 -18.17 -8.35
C GLY A 212 -22.49 -17.84 -8.81
N PRO A 213 -23.40 -18.82 -8.70
CA PRO A 213 -24.78 -18.67 -9.17
C PRO A 213 -25.56 -17.67 -8.31
N ALA A 214 -26.52 -16.96 -8.91
CA ALA A 214 -27.38 -16.00 -8.21
C ALA A 214 -28.22 -16.58 -7.05
N ALA A 215 -28.34 -17.90 -6.97
CA ALA A 215 -29.02 -18.59 -5.87
C ALA A 215 -28.18 -18.66 -4.59
N ASP A 216 -26.86 -18.46 -4.68
CA ASP A 216 -25.95 -18.38 -3.54
C ASP A 216 -25.88 -16.93 -3.03
N PRO A 217 -26.35 -16.64 -1.80
CA PRO A 217 -26.33 -15.28 -1.24
C PRO A 217 -24.93 -14.70 -1.05
N GLY A 218 -23.89 -15.53 -0.98
CA GLY A 218 -22.49 -15.11 -0.85
C GLY A 218 -21.76 -14.94 -2.18
N ALA A 219 -22.38 -15.34 -3.29
CA ALA A 219 -21.74 -15.34 -4.60
C ALA A 219 -21.83 -13.99 -5.31
N PHE A 220 -20.74 -13.64 -5.98
CA PHE A 220 -20.69 -12.52 -6.92
C PHE A 220 -20.97 -13.00 -8.34
N ARG A 221 -21.47 -12.11 -9.20
CA ARG A 221 -21.69 -12.41 -10.63
C ARG A 221 -20.36 -12.57 -11.35
N GLU A 222 -19.43 -11.66 -11.10
CA GLU A 222 -18.07 -11.69 -11.63
C GLU A 222 -17.07 -11.31 -10.54
N VAL A 223 -15.90 -11.95 -10.56
CA VAL A 223 -14.75 -11.59 -9.71
C VAL A 223 -13.51 -11.61 -10.60
N ALA A 224 -12.68 -10.58 -10.46
CA ALA A 224 -11.40 -10.49 -11.15
C ALA A 224 -10.32 -10.02 -10.17
N GLU A 225 -9.14 -10.63 -10.25
CA GLU A 225 -7.96 -10.10 -9.57
C GLU A 225 -7.56 -8.77 -10.21
N MET A 226 -7.19 -7.79 -9.38
CA MET A 226 -6.53 -6.58 -9.85
C MET A 226 -5.07 -6.92 -10.17
N PRO A 227 -4.60 -6.74 -11.43
CA PRO A 227 -3.25 -7.14 -11.85
C PRO A 227 -2.16 -6.18 -11.33
N LEU A 228 -2.19 -5.87 -10.03
CA LEU A 228 -1.24 -5.02 -9.31
C LEU A 228 -0.25 -5.87 -8.48
N GLY A 229 -0.49 -7.17 -8.34
CA GLY A 229 0.34 -8.09 -7.55
C GLY A 229 0.11 -8.03 -6.03
N THR A 230 -0.96 -7.36 -5.58
CA THR A 230 -1.29 -7.15 -4.17
C THR A 230 -2.31 -8.16 -3.62
N GLY A 231 -2.85 -9.05 -4.47
CA GLY A 231 -3.94 -9.97 -4.12
C GLY A 231 -5.29 -9.30 -3.92
N TRP A 232 -5.45 -8.05 -4.36
CA TRP A 232 -6.74 -7.35 -4.34
C TRP A 232 -7.65 -7.87 -5.45
N VAL A 233 -8.95 -7.91 -5.17
CA VAL A 233 -9.95 -8.36 -6.12
C VAL A 233 -11.02 -7.30 -6.31
N LEU A 234 -11.54 -7.21 -7.52
CA LEU A 234 -12.74 -6.47 -7.86
C LEU A 234 -13.88 -7.47 -8.12
N ALA A 235 -15.04 -7.24 -7.52
CA ALA A 235 -16.20 -8.10 -7.67
C ALA A 235 -17.44 -7.29 -8.04
N ILE A 236 -18.26 -7.83 -8.95
CA ILE A 236 -19.57 -7.29 -9.33
C ILE A 236 -20.63 -8.25 -8.79
N ALA A 237 -21.57 -7.74 -8.00
CA ALA A 237 -22.63 -8.56 -7.43
C ALA A 237 -23.77 -8.80 -8.41
N TRP A 238 -24.56 -9.81 -8.11
CA TRP A 238 -25.88 -9.96 -8.72
C TRP A 238 -26.78 -8.76 -8.32
N PRO A 239 -27.67 -8.31 -9.23
CA PRO A 239 -28.68 -7.32 -8.90
C PRO A 239 -29.49 -7.76 -7.68
N THR A 240 -29.82 -6.83 -6.79
CA THR A 240 -30.80 -7.09 -5.74
C THR A 240 -32.12 -7.45 -6.40
N ARG A 241 -32.73 -8.57 -5.98
CA ARG A 241 -34.11 -8.88 -6.35
C ARG A 241 -35.00 -7.94 -5.53
N ASP A 242 -35.73 -7.06 -6.21
CA ASP A 242 -36.82 -6.28 -5.62
C ASP A 242 -37.93 -7.18 -5.07
#